data_AF-A0A9P0JPN3-F1
#
_entry.id   AF-A0A9P0JPN3-F1
#
_cell.length_a   1.000
_cell.length_b   1.000
_cell.length_c   1.000
_cell.angle_alpha   90.00
_cell.angle_beta   90.00
_cell.angle_gamma   90.00
#
_symmetry.space_group_name_H-M   'P 1'
#
loop_
_entity.id
_entity.type
_entity.pdbx_description
1 polymer ?
#
loop_
_entity_poly.entity_id
_entity_poly.type
_entity_poly.pdbx_seq_one_letter_code
_entity_poly.pdbx_strand_id
1 'polypeptide(L)'
;MAPIKKKTLSKEEIAKKKSDQAKRRLEKIKNDPVLLAEYKEKERLKYLKKKEKGQRKCVKDMTPREHRKARKNWVAYSSDYRKKQKIRDNTDKYVDQNTPPSSEDEIIPAAPLLNNEREAEARRRSIVQRRKRNSMLRRKDLLIEI
;
A
#
# COMPACT_ATOMS: atom_id res chain seq x y z
N MET A 1 -12.28 28.61 29.44
CA MET A 1 -11.21 27.70 28.96
C MET A 1 -11.24 27.69 27.43
N ALA A 2 -10.10 27.95 26.76
CA ALA A 2 -10.05 27.97 25.30
C ALA A 2 -10.08 26.53 24.73
N PRO A 3 -10.82 26.27 23.63
CA PRO A 3 -10.89 24.94 23.05
C PRO A 3 -9.54 24.50 22.48
N ILE A 4 -9.01 23.38 22.99
CA ILE A 4 -7.75 22.78 22.53
C ILE A 4 -7.94 22.30 21.08
N LYS A 5 -7.22 22.92 20.14
CA LYS A 5 -7.23 22.51 18.72
C LYS A 5 -6.63 21.10 18.61
N LYS A 6 -7.41 20.13 18.12
CA LYS A 6 -6.95 18.75 17.89
C LYS A 6 -5.92 18.74 16.76
N LYS A 7 -4.75 18.12 17.00
CA LYS A 7 -3.72 17.90 15.95
C LYS A 7 -4.31 17.05 14.82
N THR A 8 -4.23 17.55 13.60
CA THR A 8 -4.56 16.79 12.37
C THR A 8 -3.48 15.75 12.12
N LEU A 9 -3.85 14.47 12.19
CA LEU A 9 -2.94 13.35 11.91
C LEU A 9 -2.59 13.31 10.41
N SER A 10 -1.39 12.83 10.10
CA SER A 10 -0.97 12.64 8.71
C SER A 10 -1.79 11.51 8.04
N LYS A 11 -1.83 11.50 6.70
CA LYS A 11 -2.55 10.45 5.95
C LYS A 11 -2.02 9.05 6.29
N GLU A 12 -0.71 8.92 6.49
CA GLU A 12 -0.06 7.65 6.83
C GLU A 12 -0.40 7.18 8.25
N GLU A 13 -0.45 8.10 9.21
CA GLU A 13 -0.85 7.79 10.59
C GLU A 13 -2.31 7.36 10.68
N ILE A 14 -3.19 8.02 9.92
CA ILE A 14 -4.60 7.62 9.81
C ILE A 14 -4.71 6.22 9.20
N ALA A 15 -3.93 5.92 8.16
CA ALA A 15 -3.91 4.61 7.52
C ALA A 15 -3.40 3.52 8.48
N LYS A 16 -2.34 3.78 9.23
CA LYS A 16 -1.82 2.87 10.27
C LYS A 16 -2.88 2.59 11.34
N LYS A 17 -3.50 3.62 11.91
CA LYS A 17 -4.56 3.46 12.91
C LYS A 17 -5.75 2.63 12.39
N LYS A 18 -6.17 2.85 11.14
CA LYS A 18 -7.23 2.05 10.51
C LYS A 18 -6.82 0.59 10.32
N SER A 19 -5.58 0.35 9.88
CA SER A 19 -5.03 -0.99 9.71
C SER A 19 -4.97 -1.74 11.04
N ASP A 20 -4.45 -1.10 12.09
CA ASP A 20 -4.31 -1.72 13.40
C ASP A 20 -5.66 -1.98 14.07
N GLN A 21 -6.63 -1.07 13.88
CA GLN A 21 -8.02 -1.33 14.32
C GLN A 21 -8.63 -2.52 13.57
N ALA A 22 -8.37 -2.66 12.27
CA ALA A 22 -8.85 -3.80 11.49
C ALA A 22 -8.22 -5.12 11.95
N LYS A 23 -6.92 -5.14 12.26
CA LYS A 23 -6.22 -6.31 12.84
C LYS A 23 -6.85 -6.71 14.17
N ARG A 24 -7.03 -5.76 15.09
CA ARG A 24 -7.67 -6.01 16.39
C ARG A 24 -9.08 -6.58 16.26
N ARG A 25 -9.86 -6.11 15.28
CA ARG A 25 -11.20 -6.66 15.00
C ARG A 25 -11.12 -8.11 14.52
N LEU A 26 -10.19 -8.41 13.61
CA LEU A 26 -9.99 -9.76 13.09
C LEU A 26 -9.50 -10.73 14.18
N GLU A 27 -8.62 -10.27 15.06
CA GLU A 27 -8.15 -11.04 16.22
C GLU A 27 -9.31 -11.42 17.14
N LYS A 28 -10.22 -10.48 17.43
CA LYS A 28 -11.43 -10.77 18.22
C LYS A 28 -12.30 -11.85 17.57
N ILE A 29 -12.52 -11.75 16.26
CA ILE A 29 -13.30 -12.76 15.50
C ILE A 29 -12.59 -14.12 15.52
N LYS A 30 -11.25 -14.14 15.44
CA LYS A 30 -10.48 -15.38 15.42
C LYS A 30 -10.48 -16.09 16.79
N ASN A 31 -10.51 -15.32 17.87
CA ASN A 31 -10.46 -15.84 19.23
C ASN A 31 -11.80 -16.44 19.69
N ASP A 32 -12.92 -16.01 19.12
CA ASP A 32 -14.25 -16.55 19.41
C ASP A 32 -14.64 -17.64 18.39
N PRO A 33 -14.90 -18.89 18.81
CA PRO A 33 -15.25 -19.98 17.90
C PRO A 33 -16.56 -19.75 17.13
N VAL A 34 -17.55 -19.07 17.71
CA VAL A 34 -18.85 -18.82 17.08
C VAL A 34 -18.68 -17.77 15.98
N LEU A 35 -18.04 -16.64 16.29
CA LEU A 35 -17.77 -15.59 15.31
C LEU A 35 -16.85 -16.09 14.19
N LEU A 36 -15.90 -16.97 14.50
CA LEU A 36 -15.04 -17.58 13.49
C LEU A 36 -15.84 -18.47 12.52
N ALA A 37 -16.80 -19.25 13.02
CA ALA A 37 -17.66 -20.08 12.20
C ALA A 37 -18.55 -19.23 11.27
N GLU A 38 -19.18 -18.19 11.80
CA GLU A 38 -19.97 -17.23 11.00
C GLU A 38 -19.12 -16.54 9.93
N TYR A 39 -17.91 -16.12 10.28
CA TYR A 39 -16.99 -15.50 9.33
C TYR A 39 -16.60 -16.45 8.18
N LYS A 40 -16.33 -17.72 8.50
CA LYS A 40 -16.03 -18.75 7.49
C LYS A 40 -17.22 -19.00 6.57
N GLU A 41 -18.42 -19.11 7.11
CA GLU A 41 -19.63 -19.33 6.30
C GLU A 41 -19.92 -18.13 5.39
N LYS A 42 -19.74 -16.90 5.89
CA LYS A 42 -19.85 -15.69 5.08
C LYS A 42 -18.87 -15.66 3.90
N GLU A 43 -17.61 -16.02 4.12
CA GLU A 43 -16.63 -16.10 3.03
C GLU A 43 -16.94 -17.25 2.05
N ARG A 44 -17.49 -18.37 2.54
CA ARG A 44 -17.97 -19.48 1.69
C ARG A 44 -19.12 -19.01 0.80
N LEU A 45 -20.14 -18.36 1.35
CA LEU A 45 -21.26 -17.80 0.59
C LEU A 45 -20.80 -16.77 -0.46
N LYS A 46 -19.82 -15.94 -0.10
CA LYS A 46 -19.21 -14.98 -1.04
C LYS A 46 -18.47 -15.68 -2.17
N TYR A 47 -17.80 -16.80 -1.90
CA TYR A 47 -17.16 -17.61 -2.93
C TYR A 47 -18.21 -18.24 -3.87
N LEU A 48 -19.29 -18.80 -3.31
CA LEU A 48 -20.40 -19.37 -4.08
C LEU A 48 -21.04 -18.32 -4.99
N LYS A 49 -21.38 -17.14 -4.47
CA LYS A 49 -21.89 -16.02 -5.27
C LYS A 49 -20.95 -15.61 -6.41
N LYS A 50 -19.64 -15.62 -6.20
CA LYS A 50 -18.64 -15.34 -7.25
C LYS A 50 -18.56 -16.45 -8.30
N LYS A 51 -18.74 -17.70 -7.88
CA LYS A 51 -18.80 -18.86 -8.77
C LYS A 51 -20.06 -18.81 -9.62
N GLU A 52 -21.22 -18.56 -9.02
CA GLU A 52 -22.51 -18.37 -9.71
C GLU A 52 -22.44 -17.22 -10.73
N LYS A 53 -21.83 -16.09 -10.36
CA LYS A 53 -21.61 -14.96 -11.28
C LYS A 53 -20.57 -15.23 -12.38
N GLY A 54 -19.90 -16.38 -12.38
CA GLY A 54 -18.85 -16.74 -13.35
C GLY A 54 -17.52 -16.00 -13.17
N GLN A 55 -17.35 -15.23 -12.09
CA GLN A 55 -16.09 -14.51 -11.79
C GLN A 55 -14.98 -15.45 -11.31
N ARG A 56 -15.35 -16.64 -10.81
CA ARG A 56 -14.42 -17.70 -10.41
C ARG A 56 -14.81 -19.00 -11.10
N LYS A 57 -13.89 -19.56 -11.89
CA LYS A 57 -14.01 -20.90 -12.48
C LYS A 57 -13.25 -21.91 -11.63
N CYS A 58 -13.79 -23.11 -11.45
CA CYS A 58 -13.00 -24.21 -10.91
C CYS A 58 -12.01 -24.70 -11.98
N VAL A 59 -10.89 -25.31 -11.56
CA VAL A 59 -9.85 -25.79 -12.49
C VAL A 59 -10.42 -26.77 -13.52
N LYS A 60 -11.38 -27.62 -13.11
CA LYS A 60 -12.08 -28.57 -13.99
C LYS A 60 -12.86 -27.87 -15.12
N ASP A 61 -13.31 -26.65 -14.88
CA ASP A 61 -14.12 -25.86 -15.81
C ASP A 61 -13.28 -24.85 -16.60
N MET A 62 -11.96 -24.81 -16.38
CA MET A 62 -11.05 -23.93 -17.11
C MET A 62 -10.66 -24.55 -18.45
N THR A 63 -10.60 -23.74 -19.50
CA THR A 63 -9.97 -24.16 -20.75
C THR A 63 -8.46 -24.37 -20.54
N PRO A 64 -7.80 -25.22 -21.36
CA PRO A 64 -6.35 -25.44 -21.24
C PRO A 64 -5.52 -24.15 -21.30
N ARG A 65 -5.95 -23.17 -22.11
CA ARG A 65 -5.29 -21.86 -22.21
C ARG A 65 -5.43 -21.03 -20.94
N GLU A 66 -6.62 -20.98 -20.35
CA GLU A 66 -6.87 -20.28 -19.08
C GLU A 66 -6.09 -20.94 -17.94
N HIS A 67 -6.09 -22.27 -17.88
CA HIS A 67 -5.35 -23.03 -16.88
C HIS A 67 -3.84 -22.76 -16.99
N ARG A 68 -3.28 -22.76 -18.21
CA ARG A 68 -1.87 -22.41 -18.45
C ARG A 68 -1.55 -20.99 -17.97
N LYS A 69 -2.42 -20.01 -18.26
CA LYS A 69 -2.26 -18.62 -17.82
C LYS A 69 -2.29 -18.51 -16.29
N ALA A 70 -3.25 -19.17 -15.64
CA ALA A 70 -3.35 -19.21 -14.19
C ALA A 70 -2.11 -19.84 -13.54
N ARG A 71 -1.60 -20.94 -14.12
CA ARG A 71 -0.37 -21.60 -13.66
C ARG A 71 0.84 -20.69 -13.77
N LYS A 72 1.00 -19.97 -14.89
CA LYS A 72 2.10 -19.01 -15.09
C LYS A 72 2.07 -17.90 -14.03
N ASN A 73 0.89 -17.34 -13.77
CA ASN A 73 0.71 -16.33 -12.72
C ASN A 73 1.01 -16.89 -11.33
N TRP A 74 0.54 -18.10 -11.02
CA TRP A 74 0.80 -18.76 -9.74
C TRP A 74 2.30 -18.98 -9.50
N VAL A 75 3.04 -19.43 -10.50
CA VAL A 75 4.51 -19.62 -10.43
C VAL A 75 5.20 -18.27 -10.16
N ALA A 76 4.82 -17.21 -10.89
CA ALA A 76 5.39 -15.88 -10.72
C ALA A 76 5.13 -15.35 -9.30
N TYR A 77 3.88 -15.36 -8.83
CA TYR A 77 3.52 -14.88 -7.50
C TYR A 77 4.19 -15.69 -6.38
N SER A 78 4.29 -17.01 -6.54
CA SER A 78 4.97 -17.87 -5.56
C SER A 78 6.47 -17.58 -5.50
N SER A 79 7.11 -17.31 -6.63
CA SER A 79 8.51 -16.91 -6.69
C SER A 79 8.73 -15.56 -6.01
N ASP A 80 7.91 -14.56 -6.35
CA ASP A 80 8.01 -13.22 -5.77
C ASP A 80 7.76 -13.21 -4.26
N TYR A 81 6.78 -13.99 -3.80
CA TYR A 81 6.53 -14.17 -2.36
C TYR A 81 7.77 -14.72 -1.65
N ARG A 82 8.36 -15.80 -2.16
CA ARG A 82 9.57 -16.41 -1.59
C ARG A 82 10.76 -15.44 -1.56
N LYS A 83 10.95 -14.66 -2.64
CA LYS A 83 12.01 -13.62 -2.69
C LYS A 83 11.78 -12.56 -1.63
N LYS A 84 10.56 -12.02 -1.51
CA LYS A 84 10.20 -11.03 -0.50
C LYS A 84 10.36 -11.57 0.93
N GLN A 85 10.01 -12.83 1.15
CA GLN A 85 10.21 -13.49 2.44
C GLN A 85 11.71 -13.55 2.78
N LYS A 86 12.55 -14.02 1.85
CA LYS A 86 14.01 -14.07 2.06
C LYS A 86 14.60 -12.68 2.35
N ILE A 87 14.12 -11.64 1.68
CA ILE A 87 14.57 -10.27 1.95
C ILE A 87 14.18 -9.86 3.37
N ARG A 88 12.93 -10.12 3.81
CA ARG A 88 12.48 -9.83 5.17
C ARG A 88 13.28 -10.60 6.22
N ASP A 89 13.46 -11.89 6.03
CA ASP A 89 14.22 -12.73 6.95
C ASP A 89 15.68 -12.25 7.06
N ASN A 90 16.26 -11.80 5.94
CA ASN A 90 17.59 -11.20 5.94
C ASN A 90 17.61 -9.83 6.61
N THR A 91 16.63 -8.95 6.35
CA THR A 91 16.59 -7.64 7.03
C THR A 91 16.49 -7.84 8.52
N ASP A 92 15.57 -8.68 8.99
CA ASP A 92 15.32 -8.90 10.42
C ASP A 92 16.58 -9.43 11.14
N LYS A 93 17.40 -10.26 10.48
CA LYS A 93 18.68 -10.75 11.03
C LYS A 93 19.73 -9.65 11.25
N TYR A 94 19.72 -8.61 10.43
CA TYR A 94 20.73 -7.55 10.43
C TYR A 94 20.22 -6.21 10.95
N VAL A 95 18.97 -6.16 11.43
CA VAL A 95 18.36 -4.96 12.03
C VAL A 95 19.16 -4.51 13.24
N ASP A 96 19.52 -5.43 14.14
CA ASP A 96 20.23 -5.09 15.39
C ASP A 96 21.71 -4.75 15.17
N GLN A 97 22.29 -5.16 14.04
CA GLN A 97 23.72 -4.93 13.73
C GLN A 97 23.99 -3.58 13.05
N ASN A 98 23.00 -3.06 12.30
CA ASN A 98 23.14 -1.80 11.56
C ASN A 98 22.36 -0.64 12.20
N THR A 99 21.60 -0.91 13.25
CA THR A 99 20.90 0.13 14.02
C THR A 99 21.75 0.44 15.25
N PRO A 100 22.37 1.63 15.35
CA PRO A 100 23.07 2.00 16.58
C PRO A 100 22.08 1.90 17.76
N PRO A 101 22.55 1.51 18.96
CA PRO A 101 21.70 1.49 20.15
C PRO A 101 21.03 2.85 20.28
N SER A 102 19.71 2.86 20.47
CA SER A 102 18.97 4.10 20.72
C SER A 102 19.50 4.67 22.03
N SER A 103 20.42 5.62 21.96
CA SER A 103 20.83 6.44 23.09
C SER A 103 19.55 7.08 23.64
N GLU A 104 19.20 6.73 24.88
CA GLU A 104 18.13 7.42 25.58
C GLU A 104 18.49 8.91 25.67
N ASP A 105 17.54 9.75 25.26
CA ASP A 105 17.49 11.19 25.51
C ASP A 105 18.57 12.10 24.89
N GLU A 106 18.93 11.89 23.63
CA GLU A 106 19.36 13.05 22.82
C GLU A 106 18.13 13.74 22.24
N ILE A 107 17.77 14.88 22.85
CA ILE A 107 16.92 15.90 22.22
C ILE A 107 17.70 16.35 20.98
N ILE A 108 17.47 15.68 19.85
CA ILE A 108 17.98 16.10 18.55
C ILE A 108 17.46 17.53 18.36
N PRO A 109 18.32 18.57 18.33
CA PRO A 109 17.85 19.91 18.01
C PRO A 109 17.22 19.80 16.64
N ALA A 110 15.95 20.18 16.52
CA ALA A 110 15.18 20.09 15.29
C ALA A 110 16.03 20.67 14.16
N ALA A 111 16.56 19.79 13.29
CA ALA A 111 17.40 20.21 12.19
C ALA A 111 16.63 21.31 11.45
N PRO A 112 17.26 22.47 11.18
CA PRO A 112 16.57 23.62 10.63
C PRO A 112 15.84 23.22 9.35
N LEU A 113 14.68 23.86 9.11
CA LEU A 113 13.62 23.59 8.13
C LEU A 113 14.03 23.48 6.64
N LEU A 114 15.30 23.21 6.33
CA LEU A 114 15.89 23.03 5.00
C LEU A 114 15.17 21.97 4.15
N ASN A 115 14.59 20.94 4.77
CA ASN A 115 13.80 19.93 4.03
C ASN A 115 12.50 20.51 3.45
N ASN A 116 11.83 21.41 4.17
CA ASN A 116 10.59 22.03 3.69
C ASN A 116 10.84 23.00 2.55
N GLU A 117 11.94 23.75 2.61
CA GLU A 117 12.36 24.67 1.55
C GLU A 117 12.78 23.90 0.29
N ARG A 118 13.56 22.82 0.45
CA ARG A 118 13.96 21.95 -0.66
C ARG A 118 12.76 21.29 -1.34
N GLU A 119 11.77 20.83 -0.57
CA GLU A 119 10.53 20.28 -1.12
C GLU A 119 9.67 21.34 -1.82
N ALA A 120 9.57 22.55 -1.25
CA ALA A 120 8.84 23.66 -1.85
C ALA A 120 9.49 24.10 -3.19
N GLU A 121 10.82 24.15 -3.22
CA GLU A 121 11.59 24.50 -4.42
C GLU A 121 11.45 23.41 -5.51
N ALA A 122 11.48 22.13 -5.14
CA ALA A 122 11.20 21.03 -6.06
C ALA A 122 9.78 21.10 -6.65
N ARG A 123 8.77 21.43 -5.84
CA ARG A 123 7.40 21.66 -6.31
C ARG A 123 7.31 22.86 -7.25
N ARG A 124 7.95 23.98 -6.93
CA ARG A 124 8.02 25.17 -7.81
C ARG A 124 8.61 24.82 -9.17
N ARG A 125 9.76 24.14 -9.21
CA ARG A 125 10.43 23.72 -10.44
C ARG A 125 9.54 22.83 -11.31
N SER A 126 8.83 21.87 -10.70
CA SER A 126 7.88 20.99 -11.39
C SER A 126 6.72 21.77 -12.04
N ILE A 127 6.15 22.74 -11.32
CA ILE A 127 5.06 23.59 -11.84
C ILE A 127 5.54 24.42 -13.04
N VAL A 128 6.71 25.05 -12.93
CA VAL A 128 7.30 25.85 -14.01
C VAL A 128 7.53 24.99 -15.26
N GLN A 129 8.11 23.80 -15.11
CA GLN A 129 8.31 22.89 -16.24
C GLN A 129 6.99 22.43 -16.87
N ARG A 130 5.97 22.13 -16.05
CA ARG A 130 4.64 21.75 -16.56
C ARG A 130 4.00 22.89 -17.36
N ARG A 131 4.08 24.13 -16.88
CA ARG A 131 3.59 25.31 -17.60
C ARG A 131 4.32 25.51 -18.92
N LYS A 132 5.66 25.41 -18.92
CA LYS A 132 6.48 25.50 -20.14
C LYS A 132 6.09 24.42 -21.16
N ARG A 133 5.93 23.17 -20.72
CA ARG A 133 5.49 22.05 -21.56
C ARG A 133 4.10 22.30 -22.16
N ASN A 134 3.14 22.72 -21.35
CA ASN A 134 1.77 22.98 -21.82
C ASN A 134 1.72 24.19 -22.77
N SER A 135 2.55 25.22 -22.55
CA SER A 135 2.68 26.32 -23.50
C SER A 135 3.28 25.88 -24.83
N MET A 136 4.29 25.01 -24.80
CA MET A 136 4.89 24.44 -26.02
C MET A 136 3.89 23.57 -26.79
N LEU A 137 3.11 22.73 -26.09
CA LEU A 137 2.06 21.92 -26.70
C LEU A 137 1.00 22.80 -27.36
N ARG A 138 0.46 23.79 -26.65
CA ARG A 138 -0.51 24.73 -27.23
C ARG A 138 0.02 25.47 -28.47
N ARG A 139 1.29 25.88 -28.49
CA ARG A 139 1.91 26.49 -29.69
C ARG A 139 2.04 25.50 -30.84
N LYS A 140 2.33 24.22 -30.56
CA LYS A 140 2.38 23.18 -31.59
C LYS A 140 0.99 22.87 -32.13
N ASP A 141 -0.01 22.79 -31.27
CA ASP A 141 -1.40 22.53 -31.65
C ASP A 141 -1.92 23.66 -32.57
N LEU A 142 -1.58 24.92 -32.27
CA LEU A 142 -1.90 26.08 -33.11
C LEU A 142 -1.18 26.09 -34.48
N LEU A 143 -0.05 25.39 -34.61
CA LEU A 143 0.68 25.24 -35.89
C LEU A 143 0.17 24.07 -36.73
N ILE A 144 -0.65 23.19 -36.15
CA ILE A 144 -1.23 22.00 -36.81
C ILE A 144 -2.61 22.31 -37.40
N GLU A 145 -3.28 23.38 -36.95
CA GLU A 145 -4.60 23.83 -37.45
C GLU A 145 -4.55 24.84 -38.63
N ILE A 146 -3.39 24.99 -39.29
CA ILE A 146 -3.21 25.73 -40.56
C ILE A 146 -2.81 24.72 -41.64
#